data_AF-A0A392RXQ1-F1
#
_entry.id   AF-A0A392RXQ1-F1
#
_cell.length_a   1.000
_cell.length_b   1.000
_cell.length_c   1.000
_cell.angle_alpha   90.00
_cell.angle_beta   90.00
_cell.angle_gamma   90.00
#
_symmetry.space_group_name_H-M   'P 1'
#
loop_
_entity.id
_entity.type
_entity.pdbx_description
1 polymer ?
#
loop_
_entity_poly.entity_id
_entity_poly.type
_entity_poly.pdbx_seq_one_letter_code
_entity_poly.pdbx_strand_id
1 'polypeptide(L)'
;MSNKEMSKSLGEQVEVFAMFASLKLEGENKMEELPVVCEFPDVFPGDVSDVPPEREVEFAIELIPGTSPISMAPYRMSASELK
;
A
#
# COMPACT_ATOMS: atom_id res chain seq x y z
N MET A 1 -30.70 -1.10 0.94
CA MET A 1 -29.75 0.03 0.90
C MET A 1 -29.70 0.54 -0.53
N SER A 2 -29.94 1.83 -0.74
CA SER A 2 -30.14 2.42 -2.09
C SER A 2 -28.81 2.76 -2.75
N ASN A 3 -28.69 2.47 -4.05
CA ASN A 3 -27.47 2.71 -4.84
C ASN A 3 -27.00 4.18 -4.82
N LYS A 4 -27.92 5.13 -4.55
CA LYS A 4 -27.62 6.57 -4.39
C LYS A 4 -26.76 6.90 -3.17
N GLU A 5 -26.86 6.11 -2.10
CA GLU A 5 -26.08 6.33 -0.89
C GLU A 5 -24.65 5.79 -1.04
N MET A 6 -24.51 4.67 -1.77
CA MET A 6 -23.22 4.04 -2.09
C MET A 6 -22.33 4.95 -2.97
N SER A 7 -22.91 5.69 -3.91
CA SER A 7 -22.14 6.63 -4.74
C SER A 7 -21.72 7.89 -3.99
N LYS A 8 -22.46 8.29 -2.95
CA LYS A 8 -22.16 9.51 -2.18
C LYS A 8 -20.98 9.29 -1.23
N SER A 9 -20.97 8.15 -0.53
CA SER A 9 -19.85 7.74 0.33
C SER A 9 -18.55 7.52 -0.43
N LEU A 10 -18.63 7.10 -1.70
CA LEU A 10 -17.46 6.94 -2.55
C LEU A 10 -16.83 8.30 -2.92
N GLY A 11 -17.65 9.33 -3.17
CA GLY A 11 -17.18 10.69 -3.42
C GLY A 11 -16.41 11.27 -2.24
N GLU A 12 -16.92 11.08 -1.02
CA GLU A 12 -16.27 11.51 0.23
C GLU A 12 -14.92 10.79 0.44
N GLN A 13 -14.84 9.49 0.15
CA GLN A 13 -13.58 8.74 0.25
C GLN A 13 -12.52 9.17 -0.76
N VAL A 14 -12.93 9.45 -2.01
CA VAL A 14 -12.01 9.93 -3.05
C VAL A 14 -11.43 11.30 -2.69
N GLU A 15 -12.25 12.17 -2.09
CA GLU A 15 -11.83 13.51 -1.68
C GLU A 15 -10.85 13.48 -0.51
N VAL A 16 -11.08 12.61 0.49
CA VAL A 16 -10.14 12.36 1.59
C VAL A 16 -8.82 11.78 1.08
N PHE A 17 -8.89 10.84 0.12
CA PHE A 17 -7.69 10.25 -0.48
C PHE A 17 -6.88 11.27 -1.29
N ALA A 18 -7.53 12.13 -2.05
CA ALA A 18 -6.86 13.21 -2.79
C ALA A 18 -6.17 14.20 -1.84
N MET A 19 -6.84 14.59 -0.75
CA MET A 19 -6.25 15.43 0.30
C MET A 19 -5.02 14.78 0.92
N PHE A 20 -5.10 13.48 1.26
CA PHE A 20 -3.96 12.73 1.81
C PHE A 20 -2.78 12.65 0.83
N ALA A 21 -3.06 12.39 -0.46
CA ALA A 21 -2.03 12.35 -1.49
C ALA A 21 -1.35 13.72 -1.70
N SER A 22 -2.12 14.82 -1.65
CA SER A 22 -1.58 16.18 -1.72
C SER A 22 -0.70 16.53 -0.52
N LEU A 23 -1.07 16.12 0.69
CA LEU A 23 -0.25 16.31 1.89
C LEU A 23 1.05 15.51 1.82
N LYS A 24 1.04 14.31 1.21
CA LYS A 24 2.24 13.49 1.01
C LYS A 24 3.24 14.16 0.06
N LEU A 25 2.74 14.94 -0.90
CA LEU A 25 3.54 15.64 -1.90
C LEU A 25 4.21 16.91 -1.33
N GLU A 26 3.66 17.49 -0.25
CA GLU A 26 4.17 18.72 0.37
C GLU A 26 5.23 18.48 1.48
N GLY A 27 5.58 17.22 1.76
CA GLY A 27 6.64 16.82 2.69
C GLY A 27 6.11 16.13 3.96
N GLU A 28 6.89 15.18 4.49
CA GLU A 28 6.54 14.29 5.61
C GLU A 28 5.98 15.02 6.84
N ASN A 29 6.50 16.21 7.14
CA ASN A 29 6.15 17.01 8.34
C ASN A 29 4.66 17.39 8.48
N LYS A 30 3.84 17.32 7.42
CA LYS A 30 2.41 17.66 7.51
C LYS A 30 1.49 16.45 7.71
N MET A 31 1.98 15.23 7.52
CA MET A 31 1.17 14.02 7.67
C MET A 31 1.00 13.63 9.14
N GLU A 32 2.04 13.84 9.94
CA GLU A 32 2.07 13.54 11.37
C GLU A 32 1.10 14.42 12.18
N GLU A 33 0.60 15.52 11.62
CA GLU A 33 -0.40 16.39 12.26
C GLU A 33 -1.84 15.96 11.97
N LEU A 34 -2.06 15.04 11.03
CA LEU A 34 -3.40 14.57 10.70
C LEU A 34 -3.97 13.75 11.87
N PRO A 35 -5.18 14.07 12.36
CA PRO A 35 -5.80 13.34 13.48
C PRO A 35 -5.82 11.82 13.27
N VAL A 36 -6.12 11.37 12.05
CA VAL A 36 -6.14 9.94 11.69
C VAL A 36 -4.75 9.29 11.73
N VAL A 37 -3.67 10.01 11.44
CA VAL A 37 -2.32 9.45 11.53
C VAL A 37 -1.89 9.35 12.99
N CYS A 38 -2.19 10.38 13.79
CA CYS A 38 -1.96 10.40 15.24
C CYS A 38 -2.71 9.29 15.99
N GLU A 39 -3.92 8.95 15.54
CA GLU A 39 -4.75 7.89 16.14
C GLU A 39 -4.22 6.47 15.86
N PHE A 40 -3.44 6.28 14.78
CA PHE A 40 -2.97 4.97 14.32
C PHE A 40 -1.44 4.97 14.01
N PRO A 41 -0.58 5.24 15.02
CA PRO A 41 0.87 5.38 14.81
C PRO A 41 1.57 4.07 14.40
N ASP A 42 0.96 2.92 14.69
CA ASP A 42 1.42 1.58 14.32
C ASP A 42 1.12 1.24 12.84
N VAL A 43 0.09 1.85 12.26
CA VAL A 43 -0.31 1.66 10.85
C VAL A 43 0.50 2.55 9.91
N PHE A 44 0.99 3.69 10.40
CA PHE A 44 1.76 4.67 9.64
C PHE A 44 3.16 4.91 10.24
N PRO A 45 4.03 3.89 10.34
CA PRO A 45 5.41 4.10 10.76
C PRO A 45 6.16 4.92 9.70
N GLY A 46 7.13 5.73 10.14
CA GLY A 46 7.96 6.55 9.24
C GLY A 46 8.73 5.70 8.21
N ASP A 47 9.08 4.47 8.59
CA ASP A 47 9.71 3.48 7.71
C ASP A 47 8.79 2.26 7.53
N VAL A 48 8.70 1.76 6.29
CA VAL A 48 7.97 0.51 6.00
C VAL A 48 8.84 -0.67 6.36
N SER A 49 8.30 -1.65 7.08
CA SER A 49 9.01 -2.91 7.31
C SER A 49 9.11 -3.69 6.00
N ASP A 50 10.31 -4.16 5.64
CA ASP A 50 10.55 -4.98 4.44
C ASP A 50 9.80 -6.32 4.49
N VAL A 51 9.43 -6.77 5.69
CA VAL A 51 8.72 -8.03 5.90
C VAL A 51 7.24 -7.72 6.14
N PRO A 52 6.33 -8.37 5.39
CA PRO A 52 4.92 -8.22 5.67
C PRO A 52 4.62 -8.66 7.12
N PRO A 53 3.75 -7.96 7.85
CA PRO A 53 3.35 -8.35 9.20
C PRO A 53 2.88 -9.80 9.26
N GLU A 54 2.94 -10.40 10.44
CA GLU A 54 2.37 -11.72 10.68
C GLU A 54 0.87 -11.69 10.35
N ARG A 55 0.45 -12.55 9.41
CA ARG A 55 -0.94 -12.63 8.97
C ARG A 55 -1.58 -13.82 9.67
N GLU A 56 -2.81 -13.61 10.18
CA GLU A 56 -3.59 -14.66 10.84
C GLU A 56 -3.95 -15.82 9.90
N VAL A 57 -3.87 -15.59 8.58
CA VAL A 57 -4.24 -16.55 7.54
C VAL A 57 -3.05 -16.75 6.60
N GLU A 58 -2.77 -18.01 6.27
CA GLU A 58 -1.78 -18.37 5.26
C GLU A 58 -2.30 -18.04 3.85
N PHE A 59 -1.44 -17.42 3.04
CA PHE A 59 -1.78 -17.09 1.66
C PHE A 59 -1.25 -18.16 0.71
N ALA A 60 -2.15 -18.80 -0.02
CA ALA A 60 -1.79 -19.73 -1.07
C ALA A 60 -1.90 -19.04 -2.44
N ILE A 61 -0.95 -19.33 -3.34
CA ILE A 61 -1.06 -18.96 -4.75
C ILE A 61 -1.61 -20.17 -5.49
N GLU A 62 -2.88 -20.09 -5.88
CA GLU A 62 -3.51 -21.11 -6.70
C GLU A 62 -3.03 -21.00 -8.15
N LEU A 63 -2.50 -22.10 -8.68
CA LEU A 63 -2.08 -22.18 -10.07
C LEU A 63 -3.16 -22.85 -10.91
N ILE A 64 -3.31 -22.40 -12.15
CA ILE A 64 -4.16 -23.08 -13.12
C ILE A 64 -3.53 -24.47 -13.39
N PRO A 65 -4.32 -25.55 -13.43
CA PRO A 65 -3.79 -26.87 -13.75
C PRO A 65 -2.98 -26.85 -15.06
N GLY A 66 -1.74 -27.33 -15.00
CA GLY A 66 -0.80 -27.31 -16.13
C GLY A 66 0.17 -26.12 -16.16
N THR A 67 0.11 -25.19 -15.21
CA THR A 67 1.14 -24.17 -15.05
C THR A 67 2.47 -24.81 -14.65
N SER A 68 3.51 -24.59 -15.46
CA SER A 68 4.89 -24.98 -15.16
C SER A 68 5.64 -23.85 -14.45
N PRO A 69 6.67 -24.15 -13.64
CA PRO A 69 7.56 -23.14 -13.09
C PRO A 69 8.19 -22.28 -14.19
N ILE A 70 8.33 -20.98 -13.94
CA ILE A 70 9.04 -20.06 -14.81
C ILE A 70 10.47 -19.85 -14.29
N SER A 71 11.45 -19.87 -15.18
CA SER A 71 12.85 -19.56 -14.88
C SER A 71 13.38 -18.62 -15.94
N MET A 72 13.79 -17.42 -15.54
CA MET A 72 14.39 -16.42 -16.40
C MET A 72 15.70 -15.94 -15.78
N ALA A 73 16.69 -15.63 -16.61
CA ALA A 73 17.93 -15.04 -16.13
C ALA A 73 17.63 -13.65 -15.53
N PRO A 74 18.25 -13.28 -14.38
CA PRO A 74 18.15 -11.93 -13.84
C PRO A 74 18.63 -10.89 -14.86
N TYR A 75 18.07 -9.68 -14.77
CA TYR A 75 18.56 -8.56 -15.58
C TYR A 75 20.00 -8.19 -15.18
N ARG A 76 20.76 -7.61 -16.12
CA ARG A 76 22.12 -7.12 -15.85
C ARG A 76 22.05 -5.86 -15.01
N MET A 77 22.49 -5.95 -13.75
CA MET A 77 22.68 -4.81 -12.85
C MET A 77 24.09 -4.23 -13.00
N SER A 78 24.21 -2.92 -12.82
CA SER A 78 25.48 -2.21 -12.71
C SER A 78 26.19 -2.55 -11.40
N ALA A 79 27.51 -2.30 -11.32
CA ALA A 79 28.27 -2.54 -10.09
C ALA A 79 27.79 -1.69 -8.88
N SER A 80 27.15 -0.54 -9.14
CA SER A 80 26.56 0.32 -8.11
C SER A 80 25.26 -0.22 -7.51
N GLU A 81 24.50 -1.03 -8.26
CA GLU A 81 23.23 -1.61 -7.79
C GLU A 81 23.44 -2.94 -7.02
N LEU A 82 24.61 -3.54 -7.15
CA LEU A 82 25.00 -4.77 -6.44
C LEU A 82 25.64 -4.51 -5.06
N LYS A 83 25.67 -3.24 -4.63
CA LYS A 83 26.28 -2.82 -3.36
C LYS A 83 25.36 -3.03 -2.16
#